data_AF-A0A1H7NBH2-F1
#
_entry.id   AF-A0A1H7NBH2-F1
#
_cell.length_a   1.000
_cell.length_b   1.000
_cell.length_c   1.000
_cell.angle_alpha   90.00
_cell.angle_beta   90.00
_cell.angle_gamma   90.00
#
_symmetry.space_group_name_H-M   'P 1'
#
loop_
_entity.id
_entity.type
_entity.pdbx_description
1 polymer ?
#
loop_
_entity_poly.entity_id
_entity_poly.type
_entity_poly.pdbx_seq_one_letter_code
_entity_poly.pdbx_strand_id
1 'polypeptide(L)'
;MAQPAPQAHPVPQHVFQAQSQLAAALAQSEGQAFDLLKAPWADVEKAVTKLLGGAFQVNRQEHQALALGVAGAFASRMAAEHQAFWFPNRDSPEGATLGFPQAIIMLSPFGAVMDAMGQGKLARLEDLAADIRRSLGQVRFGGANAAAPLGQPNLGPVDYQRLFDPGFLQFVVLDPNKTKSTLEAKPDALARDVKDALGRTQPPLPPEAKQQFEGQIVMSLQRLEATKPLADQVERAPRLAELIAHMVATVGGTGCAPEEFWHEIVLPLLFIGVPQQFPPLDEDEVQAFQQGAEPLALFVDVVPHSHPAPEEGLLGAFEMTEIGLAHPAFARVGALRLIQINPARLKPLLEQFDPDKTADVVRRFTAYVAEKAGKPTEETPQGKEMLQAALMLLSDLKRAATTVQGGQLCLRRLTEAEAASEQALALVRRALQGGRIILT
;
A
#
# COMPACT_ATOMS: atom_id res chain seq x y z
N MET A 1 22.01 -31.49 13.02
CA MET A 1 21.55 -30.11 13.30
C MET A 1 20.71 -29.69 12.12
N ALA A 2 19.42 -29.42 12.32
CA ALA A 2 18.55 -28.96 11.24
C ALA A 2 19.00 -27.55 10.82
N GLN A 3 19.24 -27.33 9.53
CA GLN A 3 19.45 -25.99 9.01
C GLN A 3 18.19 -25.16 9.34
N PRO A 4 18.33 -23.94 9.87
CA PRO A 4 17.18 -23.05 10.02
C PRO A 4 16.56 -22.85 8.63
N ALA A 5 15.25 -23.01 8.53
CA ALA A 5 14.52 -22.77 7.29
C ALA A 5 14.88 -21.37 6.75
N PRO A 6 15.12 -21.20 5.45
CA PRO A 6 15.40 -19.90 4.87
C PRO A 6 14.25 -18.95 5.23
N GLN A 7 14.58 -17.80 5.85
CA GLN A 7 13.58 -16.77 6.14
C GLN A 7 12.95 -16.35 4.81
N ALA A 8 11.63 -16.52 4.67
CA ALA A 8 10.90 -16.21 3.44
C ALA A 8 11.04 -14.74 3.00
N HIS A 9 11.36 -13.84 3.94
CA HIS A 9 11.71 -12.45 3.67
C HIS A 9 12.97 -12.07 4.46
N PRO A 10 14.16 -12.13 3.84
CA PRO A 10 15.40 -11.70 4.47
C PRO A 10 15.42 -10.17 4.67
N VAL A 11 16.39 -9.68 5.45
CA VAL A 11 16.66 -8.24 5.60
C VAL A 11 16.72 -7.58 4.22
N PRO A 12 16.02 -6.44 3.98
CA PRO A 12 16.11 -5.74 2.71
C PRO A 12 17.56 -5.46 2.32
N GLN A 13 17.93 -5.70 1.06
CA GLN A 13 19.34 -5.66 0.62
C GLN A 13 20.01 -4.31 0.90
N HIS A 14 19.31 -3.20 0.66
CA HIS A 14 19.84 -1.87 0.94
C HIS A 14 20.05 -1.62 2.45
N VAL A 15 19.18 -2.16 3.33
CA VAL A 15 19.35 -2.11 4.80
C VAL A 15 20.58 -2.92 5.21
N PHE A 16 20.72 -4.13 4.68
CA PHE A 16 21.88 -5.00 4.96
C PHE A 16 23.20 -4.34 4.53
N GLN A 17 23.22 -3.72 3.35
CA GLN A 17 24.38 -2.98 2.84
C GLN A 17 24.71 -1.77 3.73
N ALA A 18 23.71 -0.98 4.11
CA ALA A 18 23.89 0.18 5.00
C ALA A 18 24.42 -0.23 6.38
N GLN A 19 23.90 -1.33 6.95
CA GLN A 19 24.38 -1.89 8.22
C GLN A 19 25.85 -2.33 8.11
N SER A 20 26.21 -3.00 7.01
CA SER A 20 27.58 -3.47 6.78
C SER A 20 28.56 -2.31 6.59
N GLN A 21 28.15 -1.28 5.84
CA GLN A 21 28.94 -0.05 5.64
C GLN A 21 29.14 0.70 6.96
N LEU A 22 28.10 0.84 7.76
CA LEU A 22 28.20 1.46 9.09
C LEU A 22 29.16 0.68 9.99
N ALA A 23 29.05 -0.65 10.04
CA ALA A 23 29.94 -1.47 10.85
C ALA A 23 31.41 -1.29 10.46
N ALA A 24 31.70 -1.27 9.16
CA ALA A 24 33.05 -1.02 8.64
C ALA A 24 33.57 0.37 9.00
N ALA A 25 32.73 1.40 8.85
CA ALA A 25 33.11 2.78 9.12
C ALA A 25 33.33 3.05 10.62
N LEU A 26 32.53 2.43 11.49
CA LEU A 26 32.75 2.47 12.94
C LEU A 26 34.03 1.73 13.35
N ALA A 27 34.31 0.57 12.74
CA ALA A 27 35.55 -0.15 13.02
C ALA A 27 36.80 0.67 12.66
N GLN A 28 36.73 1.42 11.55
CA GLN A 28 37.80 2.33 11.13
C GLN A 28 37.93 3.54 12.07
N SER A 29 36.81 4.16 12.48
CA SER A 29 36.79 5.33 13.38
C SER A 29 37.27 4.99 14.80
N GLU A 30 36.90 3.82 15.31
CA GLU A 30 37.24 3.39 16.67
C GLU A 30 38.58 2.65 16.76
N GLY A 31 39.18 2.28 15.62
CA GLY A 31 40.45 1.54 15.58
C GLY A 31 40.37 0.11 16.10
N GLN A 32 39.15 -0.41 16.31
CA GLN A 32 38.85 -1.75 16.79
C GLN A 32 37.50 -2.23 16.25
N ALA A 33 37.26 -3.54 16.27
CA ALA A 33 35.96 -4.09 15.85
C ALA A 33 34.83 -3.54 16.74
N PHE A 34 33.80 -2.97 16.12
CA PHE A 34 32.63 -2.42 16.81
C PHE A 34 31.40 -3.31 16.57
N ASP A 35 30.96 -4.05 17.59
CA ASP A 35 29.81 -4.96 17.47
C ASP A 35 28.49 -4.20 17.65
N LEU A 36 27.93 -3.75 16.52
CA LEU A 36 26.63 -3.06 16.43
C LEU A 36 25.46 -3.88 16.99
N LEU A 37 25.57 -5.19 17.17
CA LEU A 37 24.49 -6.04 17.67
C LEU A 37 24.51 -6.18 19.19
N LYS A 38 25.62 -5.85 19.85
CA LYS A 38 25.79 -6.03 21.30
C LYS A 38 26.11 -4.75 22.06
N ALA A 39 26.68 -3.74 21.40
CA ALA A 39 27.03 -2.48 22.07
C ALA A 39 25.79 -1.79 22.68
N PRO A 40 25.87 -1.19 23.87
CA PRO A 40 24.79 -0.35 24.40
C PRO A 40 24.45 0.77 23.42
N TRP A 41 23.16 1.15 23.29
CA TRP A 41 22.78 2.17 22.30
C TRP A 41 23.42 3.54 22.58
N ALA A 42 23.71 3.86 23.83
CA ALA A 42 24.45 5.06 24.21
C ALA A 42 25.88 5.09 23.63
N ASP A 43 26.53 3.93 23.51
CA ASP A 43 27.87 3.84 22.94
C ASP A 43 27.83 3.85 21.41
N VAL A 44 26.79 3.24 20.81
CA VAL A 44 26.50 3.38 19.38
C VAL A 44 26.27 4.85 19.02
N GLU A 45 25.49 5.58 19.81
CA GLU A 45 25.22 7.01 19.60
C GLU A 45 26.50 7.84 19.59
N LYS A 46 27.39 7.63 20.57
CA LYS A 46 28.68 8.34 20.65
C LYS A 46 29.54 8.05 19.41
N ALA A 47 29.63 6.78 19.01
CA ALA A 47 30.44 6.37 17.88
C ALA A 47 29.89 6.95 16.55
N VAL A 48 28.57 6.92 16.36
CA VAL A 48 27.92 7.53 15.19
C VAL A 48 28.07 9.06 15.19
N THR A 49 27.92 9.73 16.33
CA THR A 49 28.10 11.19 16.45
C THR A 49 29.52 11.60 16.11
N LYS A 50 30.53 10.82 16.54
CA LYS A 50 31.93 11.02 16.18
C LYS A 50 32.14 10.87 14.67
N LEU A 51 31.55 9.84 14.06
CA LEU A 51 31.63 9.59 12.62
C LEU A 51 30.98 10.71 11.79
N LEU A 52 29.89 11.29 12.30
CA LEU A 52 29.20 12.44 11.70
C LEU A 52 29.95 13.76 11.86
N GLY A 53 30.94 13.83 12.75
CA GLY A 53 31.61 15.08 13.11
C GLY A 53 30.71 16.09 13.83
N GLY A 54 29.59 15.65 14.42
CA GLY A 54 28.61 16.51 15.07
C GLY A 54 27.24 15.87 15.26
N ALA A 55 26.28 16.68 15.69
CA ALA A 55 24.91 16.22 15.94
C ALA A 55 24.22 15.72 14.66
N PHE A 56 23.35 14.73 14.82
CA PHE A 56 22.55 14.18 13.73
C PHE A 56 21.61 15.24 13.12
N GLN A 57 21.49 15.24 11.79
CA GLN A 57 20.59 16.14 11.07
C GLN A 57 19.64 15.31 10.22
N VAL A 58 18.36 15.33 10.60
CA VAL A 58 17.28 14.53 9.99
C VAL A 58 17.16 14.74 8.47
N ASN A 59 17.47 15.95 7.98
CA ASN A 59 17.31 16.32 6.58
C ASN A 59 18.58 16.10 5.72
N ARG A 60 19.67 15.57 6.28
CA ARG A 60 20.90 15.29 5.53
C ARG A 60 20.93 13.83 5.07
N GLN A 61 21.05 13.61 3.76
CA GLN A 61 21.06 12.26 3.18
C GLN A 61 22.17 11.36 3.74
N GLU A 62 23.39 11.89 3.89
CA GLU A 62 24.52 11.12 4.47
C GLU A 62 24.21 10.64 5.90
N HIS A 63 23.51 11.47 6.68
CA HIS A 63 23.08 11.11 8.03
C HIS A 63 21.99 10.04 7.97
N GLN A 64 21.02 10.17 7.08
CA GLN A 64 19.96 9.17 6.87
C GLN A 64 20.53 7.79 6.48
N ALA A 65 21.59 7.74 5.66
CA ALA A 65 22.27 6.49 5.31
C ALA A 65 22.87 5.79 6.55
N LEU A 66 23.45 6.55 7.48
CA LEU A 66 23.94 6.00 8.75
C LEU A 66 22.81 5.55 9.66
N ALA A 67 21.71 6.32 9.75
CA ALA A 67 20.51 5.93 10.48
C ALA A 67 19.91 4.63 9.92
N LEU A 68 19.93 4.43 8.61
CA LEU A 68 19.51 3.19 7.98
C LEU A 68 20.38 1.98 8.41
N GLY A 69 21.70 2.19 8.54
CA GLY A 69 22.59 1.15 9.07
C GLY A 69 22.31 0.81 10.54
N VAL A 70 22.04 1.82 11.37
CA VAL A 70 21.62 1.63 12.78
C VAL A 70 20.26 0.92 12.84
N ALA A 71 19.33 1.24 11.94
CA ALA A 71 18.03 0.59 11.83
C ALA A 71 18.14 -0.89 11.49
N GLY A 72 19.06 -1.27 10.60
CA GLY A 72 19.37 -2.67 10.32
C GLY A 72 19.90 -3.41 11.57
N ALA A 73 20.76 -2.76 12.36
CA ALA A 73 21.25 -3.32 13.62
C ALA A 73 20.13 -3.47 14.67
N PHE A 74 19.26 -2.46 14.82
CA PHE A 74 18.13 -2.52 15.74
C PHE A 74 17.16 -3.63 15.34
N ALA A 75 16.83 -3.73 14.05
CA ALA A 75 16.01 -4.81 13.51
C ALA A 75 16.61 -6.20 13.76
N SER A 76 17.92 -6.35 13.58
CA SER A 76 18.63 -7.60 13.86
C SER A 76 18.51 -8.00 15.34
N ARG A 77 18.59 -7.04 16.27
CA ARG A 77 18.36 -7.30 17.70
C ARG A 77 16.92 -7.72 17.96
N MET A 78 15.93 -7.06 17.35
CA MET A 78 14.52 -7.44 17.49
C MET A 78 14.23 -8.84 16.94
N ALA A 79 14.85 -9.20 15.82
CA ALA A 79 14.75 -10.55 15.27
C ALA A 79 15.33 -11.60 16.24
N ALA A 80 16.50 -11.32 16.83
CA ALA A 80 17.15 -12.22 17.77
C ALA A 80 16.38 -12.36 19.11
N GLU A 81 15.86 -11.26 19.65
CA GLU A 81 15.21 -11.25 20.97
C GLU A 81 13.72 -11.61 20.93
N HIS A 82 13.03 -11.25 19.85
CA HIS A 82 11.57 -11.28 19.77
C HIS A 82 11.03 -12.05 18.56
N GLN A 83 11.91 -12.73 17.81
CA GLN A 83 11.53 -13.43 16.57
C GLN A 83 10.84 -12.51 15.56
N ALA A 84 11.17 -11.21 15.60
CA ALA A 84 10.68 -10.26 14.62
C ALA A 84 11.14 -10.68 13.21
N PHE A 85 10.29 -10.43 12.21
CA PHE A 85 10.58 -10.74 10.82
C PHE A 85 10.28 -9.53 9.94
N TRP A 86 11.03 -9.41 8.85
CA TRP A 86 10.75 -8.42 7.83
C TRP A 86 9.56 -8.86 6.98
N PHE A 87 8.77 -7.88 6.54
CA PHE A 87 7.79 -8.06 5.48
C PHE A 87 7.74 -6.78 4.62
N PRO A 88 7.40 -6.89 3.31
CA PRO A 88 7.26 -5.74 2.44
C PRO A 88 6.20 -4.76 2.95
N ASN A 89 6.46 -3.47 2.87
CA ASN A 89 5.49 -2.44 3.22
C ASN A 89 5.75 -1.17 2.40
N ARG A 90 4.86 -0.88 1.45
CA ARG A 90 4.95 0.28 0.54
C ARG A 90 4.75 1.64 1.22
N ASP A 91 4.19 1.66 2.42
CA ASP A 91 4.08 2.89 3.23
C ASP A 91 5.37 3.20 4.00
N SER A 92 6.28 2.22 4.09
CA SER A 92 7.55 2.36 4.80
C SER A 92 8.61 3.01 3.90
N PRO A 93 9.39 4.00 4.38
CA PRO A 93 10.46 4.62 3.60
C PRO A 93 11.50 3.61 3.05
N GLU A 94 11.80 2.58 3.84
CA GLU A 94 12.70 1.48 3.49
C GLU A 94 12.01 0.35 2.68
N GLY A 95 10.75 0.53 2.29
CA GLY A 95 9.95 -0.47 1.56
C GLY A 95 9.62 -1.73 2.36
N ALA A 96 9.96 -1.78 3.65
CA ALA A 96 9.71 -2.93 4.53
C ALA A 96 9.48 -2.50 5.98
N THR A 97 8.90 -3.37 6.78
CA THR A 97 8.64 -3.16 8.21
C THR A 97 8.88 -4.45 8.98
N LEU A 98 9.05 -4.38 10.30
CA LEU A 98 9.07 -5.56 11.16
C LEU A 98 7.68 -5.92 11.67
N GLY A 99 7.35 -7.22 11.56
CA GLY A 99 6.22 -7.86 12.22
C GLY A 99 6.68 -8.81 13.32
N PHE A 100 5.75 -9.18 14.20
CA PHE A 100 5.99 -10.09 15.32
C PHE A 100 4.99 -11.26 15.29
N PRO A 101 5.44 -12.50 15.55
CA PRO A 101 4.61 -13.69 15.36
C PRO A 101 3.47 -13.84 16.37
N GLN A 102 3.65 -13.28 17.57
CA GLN A 102 2.76 -13.51 18.72
C GLN A 102 1.73 -12.40 18.92
N ALA A 103 1.88 -11.25 18.26
CA ALA A 103 0.96 -10.12 18.39
C ALA A 103 1.03 -9.28 17.13
N ILE A 104 -0.08 -8.61 16.79
CA ILE A 104 -0.15 -7.66 15.68
C ILE A 104 0.55 -6.35 16.10
N ILE A 105 1.84 -6.24 15.79
CA ILE A 105 2.68 -5.07 16.07
C ILE A 105 3.50 -4.79 14.81
N MET A 106 3.39 -3.57 14.28
CA MET A 106 4.28 -3.08 13.23
C MET A 106 5.33 -2.15 13.82
N LEU A 107 6.58 -2.33 13.40
CA LEU A 107 7.68 -1.46 13.79
C LEU A 107 8.49 -1.08 12.54
N SER A 108 8.49 0.20 12.17
CA SER A 108 9.49 0.74 11.24
C SER A 108 10.79 0.98 12.02
N PRO A 109 11.85 0.18 11.79
CA PRO A 109 13.11 0.36 12.50
C PRO A 109 13.77 1.68 12.12
N PHE A 110 13.65 2.08 10.85
CA PHE A 110 14.19 3.35 10.37
C PHE A 110 13.50 4.54 11.03
N GLY A 111 12.17 4.56 11.09
CA GLY A 111 11.41 5.60 11.78
C GLY A 111 11.79 5.73 13.26
N ALA A 112 11.92 4.60 13.96
CA ALA A 112 12.33 4.58 15.38
C ALA A 112 13.75 5.14 15.59
N VAL A 113 14.70 4.78 14.71
CA VAL A 113 16.07 5.29 14.77
C VAL A 113 16.13 6.77 14.42
N MET A 114 15.43 7.21 13.37
CA MET A 114 15.39 8.60 12.95
C MET A 114 14.87 9.52 14.06
N ASP A 115 13.82 9.11 14.76
CA ASP A 115 13.30 9.85 15.92
C ASP A 115 14.31 9.88 17.07
N ALA A 116 14.87 8.72 17.43
CA ALA A 116 15.83 8.62 18.54
C ALA A 116 17.12 9.41 18.27
N MET A 117 17.67 9.34 17.06
CA MET A 117 18.86 10.08 16.65
C MET A 117 18.59 11.57 16.49
N GLY A 118 17.44 11.96 15.92
CA GLY A 118 17.02 13.36 15.81
C GLY A 118 16.94 14.06 17.17
N GLN A 119 16.65 13.29 18.23
CA GLN A 119 16.62 13.77 19.61
C GLN A 119 17.94 13.57 20.38
N GLY A 120 18.94 12.93 19.77
CA GLY A 120 20.20 12.55 20.44
C GLY A 120 19.99 11.64 21.65
N LYS A 121 19.07 10.66 21.52
CA LYS A 121 18.69 9.72 22.59
C LYS A 121 18.46 8.31 22.04
N LEU A 122 19.48 7.71 21.42
CA LEU A 122 19.42 6.37 20.85
C LEU A 122 19.08 5.28 21.88
N ALA A 123 19.37 5.52 23.16
CA ALA A 123 18.94 4.67 24.27
C ALA A 123 17.42 4.41 24.31
N ARG A 124 16.58 5.28 23.72
CA ARG A 124 15.14 5.05 23.61
C ARG A 124 14.76 3.79 22.83
N LEU A 125 15.68 3.26 22.01
CA LEU A 125 15.46 1.97 21.34
C LEU A 125 15.39 0.80 22.34
N GLU A 126 16.08 0.89 23.48
CA GLU A 126 15.94 -0.08 24.58
C GLU A 126 14.56 0.01 25.24
N ASP A 127 14.05 1.22 25.46
CA ASP A 127 12.71 1.43 26.01
C ASP A 127 11.64 0.85 25.08
N LEU A 128 11.74 1.14 23.78
CA LEU A 128 10.85 0.61 22.75
C LEU A 128 10.89 -0.92 22.69
N ALA A 129 12.08 -1.52 22.74
CA ALA A 129 12.25 -2.97 22.80
C ALA A 129 11.61 -3.57 24.07
N ALA A 130 11.79 -2.92 25.22
CA ALA A 130 11.20 -3.37 26.48
C ALA A 130 9.66 -3.30 26.47
N ASP A 131 9.10 -2.26 25.86
CA ASP A 131 7.66 -2.13 25.69
C ASP A 131 7.09 -3.19 24.75
N ILE A 132 7.75 -3.45 23.61
CA ILE A 132 7.39 -4.55 22.70
C ILE A 132 7.44 -5.90 23.44
N ARG A 133 8.51 -6.15 24.21
CA ARG A 133 8.63 -7.36 25.04
C ARG A 133 7.46 -7.50 26.02
N ARG A 134 7.04 -6.40 26.65
CA ARG A 134 5.90 -6.38 27.58
C ARG A 134 4.59 -6.69 26.86
N SER A 135 4.35 -6.09 25.70
CA SER A 135 3.16 -6.35 24.88
C SER A 135 3.09 -7.80 24.39
N LEU A 136 4.20 -8.35 23.89
CA LEU A 136 4.28 -9.76 23.49
C LEU A 136 4.04 -10.70 24.69
N GLY A 137 4.60 -10.37 25.85
CA GLY A 137 4.33 -11.10 27.10
C GLY A 137 2.85 -11.06 27.50
N GLN A 138 2.18 -9.92 27.37
CA GLN A 138 0.75 -9.79 27.66
C GLN A 138 -0.11 -10.65 26.73
N VAL A 139 0.23 -10.77 25.45
CA VAL A 139 -0.54 -11.64 24.53
C VAL A 139 -0.26 -13.11 24.82
N ARG A 140 0.99 -13.45 25.19
CA ARG A 140 1.40 -14.82 25.50
C ARG A 140 0.81 -15.36 26.81
N PHE A 141 0.67 -14.51 27.83
CA PHE A 141 0.25 -14.90 29.18
C PHE A 141 -1.12 -14.34 29.61
N GLY A 142 -1.60 -13.30 28.94
CA GLY A 142 -2.91 -12.72 29.18
C GLY A 142 -3.95 -13.41 28.31
N GLY A 143 -4.76 -14.27 28.93
CA GLY A 143 -5.97 -14.85 28.32
C GLY A 143 -7.08 -13.82 28.03
N ALA A 144 -6.74 -12.64 27.50
CA ALA A 144 -7.65 -11.53 27.22
C ALA A 144 -8.57 -11.77 26.01
N ASN A 145 -8.38 -12.87 25.29
CA ASN A 145 -9.39 -13.43 24.40
C ASN A 145 -9.84 -14.79 24.92
N ALA A 146 -10.81 -14.81 25.85
CA ALA A 146 -11.57 -16.02 26.17
C ALA A 146 -12.37 -16.58 24.97
N ALA A 147 -12.32 -15.89 23.81
CA ALA A 147 -12.87 -16.29 22.53
C ALA A 147 -11.79 -16.62 21.46
N ALA A 148 -10.49 -16.45 21.76
CA ALA A 148 -9.44 -16.91 20.84
C ALA A 148 -9.17 -18.38 21.15
N PRO A 149 -9.29 -19.29 20.16
CA PRO A 149 -8.98 -20.69 20.38
C PRO A 149 -7.54 -20.83 20.92
N LEU A 150 -7.37 -21.71 21.90
CA LEU A 150 -6.05 -22.26 22.26
C LEU A 150 -5.36 -22.74 20.97
N GLY A 151 -4.31 -22.04 20.54
CA GLY A 151 -3.58 -22.36 19.31
C GLY A 151 -3.82 -21.43 18.12
N GLN A 152 -3.92 -20.11 18.32
CA GLN A 152 -3.77 -19.21 17.18
C GLN A 152 -2.43 -19.49 16.46
N PRO A 153 -2.44 -19.63 15.13
CA PRO A 153 -1.21 -19.80 14.37
C PRO A 153 -0.31 -18.58 14.58
N ASN A 154 1.01 -18.81 14.70
CA ASN A 154 1.98 -17.73 14.65
C ASN A 154 1.76 -16.93 13.38
N LEU A 155 1.61 -15.61 13.50
CA LEU A 155 1.51 -14.72 12.35
C LEU A 155 2.84 -14.74 11.59
N GLY A 156 2.77 -14.90 10.27
CA GLY A 156 3.91 -14.88 9.38
C GLY A 156 4.03 -13.57 8.60
N PRO A 157 5.12 -13.42 7.82
CA PRO A 157 5.29 -12.28 6.91
C PRO A 157 4.12 -12.07 5.94
N VAL A 158 3.56 -13.15 5.40
CA VAL A 158 2.44 -13.09 4.45
C VAL A 158 1.20 -12.50 5.13
N ASP A 159 0.87 -12.91 6.36
CA ASP A 159 -0.28 -12.36 7.09
C ASP A 159 -0.13 -10.85 7.31
N TYR A 160 1.08 -10.42 7.68
CA TYR A 160 1.39 -9.00 7.84
C TYR A 160 1.33 -8.23 6.54
N GLN A 161 1.83 -8.79 5.44
CA GLN A 161 1.72 -8.17 4.13
C GLN A 161 0.25 -7.94 3.77
N ARG A 162 -0.61 -8.95 3.91
CA ARG A 162 -2.06 -8.80 3.62
C ARG A 162 -2.74 -7.73 4.48
N LEU A 163 -2.35 -7.63 5.76
CA LEU A 163 -2.95 -6.70 6.71
C LEU A 163 -2.47 -5.27 6.53
N PHE A 164 -1.20 -5.06 6.15
CA PHE A 164 -0.53 -3.78 6.32
C PHE A 164 0.15 -3.22 5.08
N ASP A 165 0.53 -4.06 4.12
CA ASP A 165 1.10 -3.60 2.86
C ASP A 165 -0.01 -3.12 1.94
N PRO A 166 -0.02 -1.85 1.51
CA PRO A 166 -1.07 -1.32 0.65
C PRO A 166 -0.82 -1.68 -0.83
N GLY A 167 -0.89 -2.98 -1.13
CA GLY A 167 -0.65 -3.55 -2.47
C GLY A 167 -1.88 -3.62 -3.38
N PHE A 168 -3.06 -3.16 -2.95
CA PHE A 168 -4.25 -3.04 -3.78
C PHE A 168 -4.48 -1.60 -4.20
N LEU A 169 -5.03 -1.41 -5.40
CA LEU A 169 -5.35 -0.11 -5.97
C LEU A 169 -6.83 0.00 -6.34
N GLN A 170 -7.33 1.21 -6.20
CA GLN A 170 -8.66 1.62 -6.65
C GLN A 170 -8.58 3.03 -7.23
N PHE A 171 -9.09 3.23 -8.44
CA PHE A 171 -9.33 4.58 -8.95
C PHE A 171 -10.68 5.07 -8.46
N VAL A 172 -10.70 6.26 -7.85
CA VAL A 172 -11.92 6.88 -7.32
C VAL A 172 -12.04 8.30 -7.85
N VAL A 173 -13.27 8.79 -7.99
CA VAL A 173 -13.54 10.17 -8.36
C VAL A 173 -14.11 10.88 -7.15
N LEU A 174 -13.38 11.89 -6.65
CA LEU A 174 -13.80 12.71 -5.53
C LEU A 174 -14.50 13.97 -6.02
N ASP A 175 -15.63 14.32 -5.41
CA ASP A 175 -16.23 15.64 -5.54
C ASP A 175 -15.36 16.65 -4.77
N PRO A 176 -14.73 17.65 -5.42
CA PRO A 176 -13.78 18.55 -4.77
C PRO A 176 -14.44 19.41 -3.68
N ASN A 177 -15.73 19.77 -3.84
CA ASN A 177 -16.45 20.56 -2.86
C ASN A 177 -16.77 19.73 -1.61
N LYS A 178 -17.18 18.47 -1.79
CA LYS A 178 -17.39 17.54 -0.67
C LYS A 178 -16.09 17.19 0.02
N THR A 179 -15.00 16.99 -0.73
CA THR A 179 -13.67 16.72 -0.13
C THR A 179 -13.24 17.90 0.74
N LYS A 180 -13.33 19.12 0.21
CA LYS A 180 -12.99 20.33 0.96
C LYS A 180 -13.85 20.49 2.22
N SER A 181 -15.17 20.44 2.09
CA SER A 181 -16.08 20.62 3.22
C SER A 181 -15.92 19.53 4.29
N THR A 182 -15.64 18.31 3.88
CA THR A 182 -15.38 17.16 4.78
C THR A 182 -14.08 17.36 5.57
N LEU A 183 -13.01 17.77 4.92
CA LEU A 183 -11.71 17.97 5.58
C LEU A 183 -11.70 19.24 6.45
N GLU A 184 -12.47 20.27 6.09
CA GLU A 184 -12.66 21.48 6.90
C GLU A 184 -13.64 21.27 8.07
N ALA A 185 -14.36 20.15 8.11
CA ALA A 185 -15.27 19.82 9.21
C ALA A 185 -14.54 19.39 10.49
N LYS A 186 -15.24 19.57 11.62
CA LYS A 186 -14.77 19.14 12.94
C LYS A 186 -14.99 17.63 13.14
N PRO A 187 -14.06 16.92 13.81
CA PRO A 187 -14.17 15.48 14.04
C PRO A 187 -15.50 15.03 14.67
N ASP A 188 -16.07 15.79 15.62
CA ASP A 188 -17.34 15.45 16.27
C ASP A 188 -18.56 15.51 15.33
N ALA A 189 -18.52 16.40 14.33
CA ALA A 189 -19.56 16.44 13.31
C ALA A 189 -19.47 15.20 12.43
N LEU A 190 -18.26 14.88 11.95
CA LEU A 190 -17.98 13.71 11.13
C LEU A 190 -18.32 12.40 11.86
N ALA A 191 -17.99 12.30 13.15
CA ALA A 191 -18.27 11.13 13.97
C ALA A 191 -19.78 10.87 14.09
N ARG A 192 -20.58 11.93 14.26
CA ARG A 192 -22.04 11.85 14.27
C ARG A 192 -22.58 11.44 12.89
N ASP A 193 -22.09 12.05 11.83
CA ASP A 193 -22.55 11.75 10.46
C ASP A 193 -22.26 10.29 10.07
N VAL A 194 -21.08 9.77 10.43
CA VAL A 194 -20.72 8.36 10.22
C VAL A 194 -21.62 7.44 11.05
N LYS A 195 -21.82 7.74 12.33
CA LYS A 195 -22.69 6.94 13.21
C LYS A 195 -24.13 6.89 12.68
N ASP A 196 -24.66 8.02 12.25
CA ASP A 196 -26.00 8.12 11.67
C ASP A 196 -26.10 7.37 10.33
N ALA A 197 -25.04 7.37 9.52
CA ALA A 197 -25.00 6.60 8.28
C ALA A 197 -24.95 5.09 8.53
N LEU A 198 -24.18 4.63 9.52
CA LEU A 198 -24.13 3.22 9.93
C LEU A 198 -25.51 2.70 10.39
N GLY A 199 -26.36 3.58 10.94
CA GLY A 199 -27.75 3.25 11.27
C GLY A 199 -28.70 3.15 10.07
N ARG A 200 -28.30 3.65 8.89
CA ARG A 200 -29.16 3.82 7.70
C ARG A 200 -28.70 3.02 6.48
N THR A 201 -27.65 2.20 6.60
CA THR A 201 -27.16 1.36 5.49
C THR A 201 -28.26 0.45 4.97
N GLN A 202 -28.35 0.32 3.64
CA GLN A 202 -29.29 -0.59 2.97
C GLN A 202 -28.53 -1.42 1.91
N PRO A 203 -28.45 -2.75 2.05
CA PRO A 203 -28.93 -3.54 3.20
C PRO A 203 -28.24 -3.18 4.53
N PRO A 204 -28.84 -3.49 5.69
CA PRO A 204 -28.19 -3.30 6.99
C PRO A 204 -26.87 -4.06 7.08
N LEU A 205 -25.85 -3.43 7.67
CA LEU A 205 -24.59 -4.11 7.96
C LEU A 205 -24.79 -5.20 9.03
N PRO A 206 -24.01 -6.30 8.97
CA PRO A 206 -23.91 -7.25 10.08
C PRO A 206 -23.51 -6.54 11.39
N PRO A 207 -24.02 -6.97 12.56
CA PRO A 207 -23.73 -6.33 13.85
C PRO A 207 -22.24 -6.19 14.14
N GLU A 208 -21.45 -7.22 13.84
CA GLU A 208 -20.00 -7.26 14.05
C GLU A 208 -19.30 -6.23 13.17
N ALA A 209 -19.65 -6.17 11.88
CA ALA A 209 -19.10 -5.18 10.95
C ALA A 209 -19.46 -3.75 11.37
N LYS A 210 -20.69 -3.53 11.82
CA LYS A 210 -21.12 -2.22 12.34
C LYS A 210 -20.32 -1.82 13.58
N GLN A 211 -20.13 -2.72 14.54
CA GLN A 211 -19.31 -2.46 15.73
C GLN A 211 -17.85 -2.17 15.37
N GLN A 212 -17.29 -2.88 14.39
CA GLN A 212 -15.95 -2.60 13.88
C GLN A 212 -15.84 -1.19 13.28
N PHE A 213 -16.81 -0.77 12.46
CA PHE A 213 -16.82 0.60 11.91
C PHE A 213 -16.96 1.67 13.00
N GLU A 214 -17.83 1.46 13.99
CA GLU A 214 -17.95 2.38 15.13
C GLU A 214 -16.64 2.46 15.92
N GLY A 215 -16.04 1.31 16.24
CA GLY A 215 -14.80 1.22 17.01
C GLY A 215 -13.59 1.80 16.28
N GLN A 216 -13.50 1.63 14.96
CA GLN A 216 -12.33 2.06 14.19
C GLN A 216 -12.46 3.49 13.66
N ILE A 217 -13.64 3.92 13.20
CA ILE A 217 -13.81 5.22 12.56
C ILE A 217 -14.32 6.26 13.55
N VAL A 218 -15.46 5.97 14.22
CA VAL A 218 -16.10 6.93 15.13
C VAL A 218 -15.21 7.21 16.33
N MET A 219 -14.68 6.17 16.99
CA MET A 219 -13.78 6.38 18.13
C MET A 219 -12.47 7.06 17.72
N SER A 220 -11.94 6.80 16.52
CA SER A 220 -10.71 7.46 16.06
C SER A 220 -10.93 8.95 15.80
N LEU A 221 -12.07 9.34 15.22
CA LEU A 221 -12.46 10.74 15.11
C LEU A 221 -12.58 11.40 16.49
N GLN A 222 -13.16 10.72 17.48
CA GLN A 222 -13.30 11.24 18.85
C GLN A 222 -11.98 11.39 19.61
N ARG A 223 -10.90 10.73 19.19
CA ARG A 223 -9.55 10.90 19.79
C ARG A 223 -8.82 12.14 19.26
N LEU A 224 -9.32 12.74 18.18
CA LEU A 224 -8.79 13.98 17.63
C LEU A 224 -9.24 15.18 18.46
N GLU A 225 -8.58 16.33 18.27
CA GLU A 225 -8.97 17.57 18.92
C GLU A 225 -10.27 18.09 18.32
N ALA A 226 -11.34 18.12 19.13
CA ALA A 226 -12.69 18.49 18.71
C ALA A 226 -12.80 19.93 18.15
N THR A 227 -11.92 20.84 18.57
CA THR A 227 -11.97 22.26 18.18
C THR A 227 -11.32 22.53 16.83
N LYS A 228 -10.45 21.63 16.35
CA LYS A 228 -9.70 21.79 15.10
C LYS A 228 -10.37 21.04 13.94
N PRO A 229 -10.34 21.58 12.71
CA PRO A 229 -10.69 20.84 11.50
C PRO A 229 -9.88 19.55 11.35
N LEU A 230 -10.43 18.59 10.59
CA LEU A 230 -9.71 17.36 10.25
C LEU A 230 -8.45 17.65 9.41
N ALA A 231 -8.52 18.61 8.50
CA ALA A 231 -7.41 19.07 7.66
C ALA A 231 -6.17 19.50 8.48
N ASP A 232 -6.37 20.09 9.65
CA ASP A 232 -5.29 20.57 10.53
C ASP A 232 -4.64 19.46 11.37
N GLN A 233 -5.18 18.24 11.29
CA GLN A 233 -4.75 17.09 12.09
C GLN A 233 -4.32 15.91 11.21
N VAL A 234 -4.17 16.12 9.90
CA VAL A 234 -3.83 15.06 8.92
C VAL A 234 -2.47 14.41 9.18
N GLU A 235 -1.50 15.10 9.78
CA GLU A 235 -0.22 14.50 10.16
C GLU A 235 -0.37 13.48 11.30
N ARG A 236 -1.37 13.68 12.17
CA ARG A 236 -1.66 12.79 13.31
C ARG A 236 -2.52 11.60 12.91
N ALA A 237 -3.41 11.76 11.92
CA ALA A 237 -4.33 10.72 11.47
C ALA A 237 -4.56 10.75 9.95
N PRO A 238 -3.52 10.53 9.13
CA PRO A 238 -3.63 10.69 7.67
C PRO A 238 -4.61 9.69 7.07
N ARG A 239 -4.53 8.42 7.47
CA ARG A 239 -5.40 7.34 6.98
C ARG A 239 -6.87 7.59 7.30
N LEU A 240 -7.15 8.16 8.47
CA LEU A 240 -8.52 8.53 8.85
C LEU A 240 -9.04 9.65 7.96
N ALA A 241 -8.22 10.67 7.68
CA ALA A 241 -8.60 11.77 6.79
C ALA A 241 -8.86 11.30 5.35
N GLU A 242 -7.98 10.47 4.79
CA GLU A 242 -8.16 9.86 3.48
C GLU A 242 -9.43 8.98 3.41
N LEU A 243 -9.66 8.16 4.44
CA LEU A 243 -10.84 7.29 4.51
C LEU A 243 -12.13 8.10 4.59
N ILE A 244 -12.18 9.15 5.42
CA ILE A 244 -13.37 9.99 5.56
C ILE A 244 -13.63 10.79 4.28
N ALA A 245 -12.58 11.30 3.62
CA ALA A 245 -12.73 11.90 2.29
C ALA A 245 -13.33 10.91 1.28
N HIS A 246 -12.83 9.67 1.23
CA HIS A 246 -13.40 8.61 0.38
C HIS A 246 -14.86 8.29 0.73
N MET A 247 -15.19 8.15 2.01
CA MET A 247 -16.53 7.79 2.46
C MET A 247 -17.59 8.85 2.15
N VAL A 248 -17.21 10.13 2.13
CA VAL A 248 -18.16 11.24 1.92
C VAL A 248 -18.15 11.73 0.46
N ALA A 249 -16.96 11.89 -0.12
CA ALA A 249 -16.78 12.63 -1.37
C ALA A 249 -16.66 11.75 -2.62
N THR A 250 -16.47 10.42 -2.49
CA THR A 250 -16.36 9.54 -3.68
C THR A 250 -17.68 9.41 -4.42
N VAL A 251 -17.72 9.89 -5.66
CA VAL A 251 -18.91 9.90 -6.55
C VAL A 251 -18.82 8.91 -7.71
N GLY A 252 -17.68 8.24 -7.86
CA GLY A 252 -17.46 7.21 -8.87
C GLY A 252 -16.13 6.50 -8.63
N GLY A 253 -15.88 5.40 -9.35
CA GLY A 253 -14.62 4.68 -9.24
C GLY A 253 -14.68 3.28 -9.82
N THR A 254 -13.59 2.54 -9.62
CA THR A 254 -13.39 1.16 -10.05
C THR A 254 -13.57 0.18 -8.88
N GLY A 255 -13.60 -1.11 -9.21
CA GLY A 255 -13.25 -2.16 -8.25
C GLY A 255 -11.81 -2.03 -7.73
N CYS A 256 -11.50 -2.81 -6.70
CA CYS A 256 -10.14 -2.95 -6.16
C CYS A 256 -9.42 -4.11 -6.84
N ALA A 257 -8.14 -3.95 -7.17
CA ALA A 257 -7.30 -5.03 -7.67
C ALA A 257 -5.83 -4.83 -7.25
N PRO A 258 -5.00 -5.89 -7.24
CA PRO A 258 -3.57 -5.76 -6.94
C PRO A 258 -2.88 -4.71 -7.83
N GLU A 259 -1.89 -4.02 -7.27
CA GLU A 259 -1.08 -3.01 -7.97
C GLU A 259 -0.38 -3.62 -9.20
N GLU A 260 0.15 -4.83 -9.04
CA GLU A 260 0.81 -5.59 -10.09
C GLU A 260 -0.17 -5.90 -11.23
N PHE A 261 -1.41 -6.28 -10.92
CA PHE A 261 -2.42 -6.53 -11.96
C PHE A 261 -2.76 -5.26 -12.75
N TRP A 262 -2.86 -4.12 -12.07
CA TRP A 262 -3.05 -2.83 -12.75
C TRP A 262 -1.88 -2.48 -13.67
N HIS A 263 -0.66 -2.66 -13.17
CA HIS A 263 0.58 -2.29 -13.85
C HIS A 263 0.93 -3.22 -15.02
N GLU A 264 0.82 -4.53 -14.81
CA GLU A 264 1.30 -5.56 -15.72
C GLU A 264 0.25 -6.00 -16.74
N ILE A 265 -1.05 -5.78 -16.47
CA ILE A 265 -2.12 -6.26 -17.35
C ILE A 265 -3.10 -5.14 -17.72
N VAL A 266 -3.75 -4.52 -16.73
CA VAL A 266 -4.91 -3.64 -16.99
C VAL A 266 -4.52 -2.41 -17.80
N LEU A 267 -3.51 -1.65 -17.39
CA LEU A 267 -3.10 -0.43 -18.08
C LEU A 267 -2.37 -0.72 -19.41
N PRO A 268 -1.48 -1.71 -19.52
CA PRO A 268 -0.89 -2.09 -20.79
C PRO A 268 -1.92 -2.44 -21.87
N LEU A 269 -3.00 -3.16 -21.54
CA LEU A 269 -4.09 -3.44 -22.49
C LEU A 269 -4.66 -2.16 -23.12
N LEU A 270 -4.77 -1.08 -22.33
CA LEU A 270 -5.23 0.21 -22.82
C LEU A 270 -4.21 0.89 -23.76
N PHE A 271 -2.91 0.77 -23.47
CA PHE A 271 -1.84 1.36 -24.30
C PHE A 271 -1.57 0.58 -25.58
N ILE A 272 -1.72 -0.75 -25.55
CA ILE A 272 -1.66 -1.62 -26.73
C ILE A 272 -2.83 -1.32 -27.67
N GLY A 273 -4.04 -1.20 -27.13
CA GLY A 273 -5.24 -0.91 -27.92
C GLY A 273 -5.68 -2.10 -28.78
N VAL A 274 -6.05 -1.84 -30.04
CA VAL A 274 -6.62 -2.83 -30.97
C VAL A 274 -5.74 -2.98 -32.21
N PRO A 275 -4.56 -3.61 -32.10
CA PRO A 275 -3.67 -3.84 -33.23
C PRO A 275 -4.34 -4.70 -34.32
N GLN A 276 -4.01 -4.38 -35.57
CA GLN A 276 -4.49 -5.13 -36.73
C GLN A 276 -3.64 -6.38 -37.00
N GLN A 277 -2.35 -6.33 -36.65
CA GLN A 277 -1.38 -7.40 -36.84
C GLN A 277 -0.51 -7.55 -35.60
N PHE A 278 0.03 -8.74 -35.39
CA PHE A 278 0.93 -9.05 -34.28
C PHE A 278 2.39 -9.08 -34.77
N PRO A 279 3.35 -8.70 -33.92
CA PRO A 279 4.77 -8.86 -34.24
C PRO A 279 5.12 -10.36 -34.41
N PRO A 280 6.21 -10.67 -35.14
CA PRO A 280 6.69 -12.05 -35.23
C PRO A 280 7.13 -12.55 -33.86
N LEU A 281 6.77 -13.78 -33.53
CA LEU A 281 7.22 -14.41 -32.30
C LEU A 281 8.65 -14.94 -32.42
N ASP A 282 9.44 -14.81 -31.36
CA ASP A 282 10.74 -15.45 -31.26
C ASP A 282 10.65 -16.88 -30.68
N GLU A 283 11.80 -17.56 -30.57
CA GLU A 283 11.84 -18.94 -30.07
C GLU A 283 11.47 -19.03 -28.58
N ASP A 284 11.82 -18.02 -27.79
CA ASP A 284 11.60 -17.99 -26.34
C ASP A 284 10.11 -17.80 -26.02
N GLU A 285 9.41 -16.91 -26.74
CA GLU A 285 7.97 -16.67 -26.61
C GLU A 285 7.15 -17.90 -27.01
N VAL A 286 7.53 -18.56 -28.11
CA VAL A 286 6.90 -19.81 -28.56
C VAL A 286 7.13 -20.91 -27.52
N GLN A 287 8.34 -21.02 -26.98
CA GLN A 287 8.67 -22.00 -25.96
C GLN A 287 7.91 -21.74 -24.65
N ALA A 288 7.79 -20.48 -24.22
CA ALA A 288 7.03 -20.09 -23.03
C ALA A 288 5.56 -20.52 -23.15
N PHE A 289 4.92 -20.29 -24.31
CA PHE A 289 3.56 -20.76 -24.56
C PHE A 289 3.47 -22.30 -24.52
N GLN A 290 4.43 -23.01 -25.12
CA GLN A 290 4.46 -24.48 -25.06
C GLN A 290 4.56 -25.01 -23.62
N GLN A 291 5.29 -24.30 -22.76
CA GLN A 291 5.43 -24.57 -21.33
C GLN A 291 4.21 -24.16 -20.49
N GLY A 292 3.20 -23.52 -21.10
CA GLY A 292 1.94 -23.16 -20.45
C GLY A 292 1.86 -21.71 -19.96
N ALA A 293 2.67 -20.79 -20.51
CA ALA A 293 2.50 -19.37 -20.24
C ALA A 293 1.10 -18.88 -20.68
N GLU A 294 0.51 -18.00 -19.86
CA GLU A 294 -0.83 -17.46 -20.11
C GLU A 294 -0.83 -16.54 -21.34
N PRO A 295 -1.74 -16.76 -22.33
CA PRO A 295 -1.76 -15.96 -23.56
C PRO A 295 -1.93 -14.47 -23.33
N LEU A 296 -2.67 -14.08 -22.28
CA LEU A 296 -2.85 -12.67 -21.93
C LEU A 296 -1.55 -12.01 -21.46
N ALA A 297 -0.73 -12.72 -20.69
CA ALA A 297 0.56 -12.20 -20.24
C ALA A 297 1.52 -12.05 -21.43
N LEU A 298 1.59 -13.06 -22.30
CA LEU A 298 2.36 -12.99 -23.54
C LEU A 298 1.87 -11.86 -24.45
N PHE A 299 0.56 -11.63 -24.53
CA PHE A 299 0.02 -10.52 -25.33
C PHE A 299 0.56 -9.17 -24.87
N VAL A 300 0.59 -8.95 -23.55
CA VAL A 300 1.06 -7.69 -22.99
C VAL A 300 2.58 -7.51 -23.14
N ASP A 301 3.33 -8.59 -23.02
CA ASP A 301 4.79 -8.58 -23.13
C ASP A 301 5.28 -8.38 -24.57
N VAL A 302 4.63 -9.06 -25.52
CA VAL A 302 5.07 -9.15 -26.92
C VAL A 302 4.52 -8.02 -27.77
N VAL A 303 3.27 -7.61 -27.55
CA VAL A 303 2.59 -6.68 -28.45
C VAL A 303 2.94 -5.23 -28.08
N PRO A 304 3.52 -4.44 -29.01
CA PRO A 304 3.97 -3.09 -28.68
C PRO A 304 2.80 -2.17 -28.38
N HIS A 305 3.04 -1.21 -27.50
CA HIS A 305 2.09 -0.13 -27.24
C HIS A 305 1.84 0.69 -28.51
N SER A 306 0.57 0.86 -28.87
CA SER A 306 0.16 1.77 -29.95
C SER A 306 0.24 3.24 -29.52
N HIS A 307 0.23 3.48 -28.21
CA HIS A 307 0.29 4.81 -27.60
C HIS A 307 1.47 4.91 -26.62
N PRO A 308 2.25 6.00 -26.62
CA PRO A 308 3.37 6.15 -25.71
C PRO A 308 2.92 6.05 -24.24
N ALA A 309 3.48 5.10 -23.51
CA ALA A 309 3.41 5.03 -22.06
C ALA A 309 4.64 5.74 -21.46
N PRO A 310 4.56 6.36 -20.28
CA PRO A 310 5.72 6.95 -19.62
C PRO A 310 6.75 5.88 -19.29
N GLU A 311 8.03 6.16 -19.54
CA GLU A 311 9.14 5.26 -19.18
C GLU A 311 9.35 5.20 -17.66
N GLU A 312 9.15 6.33 -16.98
CA GLU A 312 9.20 6.45 -15.53
C GLU A 312 7.90 7.08 -15.01
N GLY A 313 7.42 6.60 -13.86
CA GLY A 313 6.23 7.16 -13.22
C GLY A 313 5.38 6.13 -12.49
N LEU A 314 4.21 6.56 -12.07
CA LEU A 314 3.27 5.72 -11.34
C LEU A 314 2.61 4.72 -12.29
N LEU A 315 2.75 3.43 -11.97
CA LEU A 315 2.18 2.28 -12.71
C LEU A 315 2.60 2.20 -14.19
N GLY A 316 3.69 2.85 -14.59
CA GLY A 316 4.06 2.95 -16.01
C GLY A 316 2.99 3.62 -16.87
N ALA A 317 2.12 4.42 -16.24
CA ALA A 317 0.91 4.97 -16.86
C ALA A 317 0.66 6.42 -16.50
N PHE A 318 1.35 6.99 -15.51
CA PHE A 318 1.24 8.40 -15.15
C PHE A 318 2.61 8.99 -14.87
N GLU A 319 2.93 10.11 -15.49
CA GLU A 319 4.13 10.88 -15.17
C GLU A 319 4.02 11.47 -13.75
N MET A 320 5.16 11.73 -13.10
CA MET A 320 5.16 12.37 -11.77
C MET A 320 4.50 13.76 -11.78
N THR A 321 4.53 14.46 -12.92
CA THR A 321 3.87 15.76 -13.14
C THR A 321 2.34 15.65 -13.18
N GLU A 322 1.81 14.45 -13.42
CA GLU A 322 0.37 14.16 -13.44
C GLU A 322 -0.17 13.81 -12.04
N ILE A 323 0.70 13.72 -11.03
CA ILE A 323 0.35 13.38 -9.64
C ILE A 323 0.18 14.66 -8.83
N GLY A 324 -0.92 14.74 -8.10
CA GLY A 324 -1.24 15.87 -7.22
C GLY A 324 -1.84 15.42 -5.90
N LEU A 325 -2.31 16.40 -5.14
CA LEU A 325 -2.94 16.21 -3.84
C LEU A 325 -4.45 16.36 -3.97
N ALA A 326 -5.21 15.40 -3.44
CA ALA A 326 -6.67 15.52 -3.34
C ALA A 326 -7.11 16.71 -2.48
N HIS A 327 -6.25 17.19 -1.58
CA HIS A 327 -6.45 18.40 -0.80
C HIS A 327 -5.10 19.00 -0.36
N PRO A 328 -4.92 20.34 -0.34
CA PRO A 328 -3.65 20.97 0.03
C PRO A 328 -3.08 20.56 1.40
N ALA A 329 -3.95 20.25 2.37
CA ALA A 329 -3.54 19.80 3.70
C ALA A 329 -2.66 18.53 3.66
N PHE A 330 -2.85 17.67 2.66
CA PHE A 330 -2.09 16.43 2.49
C PHE A 330 -0.62 16.65 2.12
N ALA A 331 -0.21 17.87 1.75
CA ALA A 331 1.20 18.20 1.51
C ALA A 331 2.12 17.95 2.73
N ARG A 332 1.52 17.88 3.92
CA ARG A 332 2.23 17.62 5.19
C ARG A 332 2.42 16.13 5.49
N VAL A 333 1.84 15.24 4.70
CA VAL A 333 1.85 13.80 4.95
C VAL A 333 2.91 13.14 4.06
N GLY A 334 3.88 12.45 4.68
CA GLY A 334 5.00 11.85 3.95
C GLY A 334 4.65 10.67 3.05
N ALA A 335 3.69 9.83 3.46
CA ALA A 335 3.23 8.67 2.68
C ALA A 335 1.71 8.77 2.47
N LEU A 336 1.27 9.26 1.31
CA LEU A 336 -0.16 9.32 0.97
C LEU A 336 -0.61 8.03 0.29
N ARG A 337 -1.77 7.53 0.69
CA ARG A 337 -2.48 6.46 -0.02
C ARG A 337 -3.57 7.01 -0.92
N LEU A 338 -3.95 8.27 -0.79
CA LEU A 338 -4.90 8.93 -1.67
C LEU A 338 -4.23 10.10 -2.41
N ILE A 339 -3.97 9.91 -3.69
CA ILE A 339 -3.30 10.89 -4.55
C ILE A 339 -4.20 11.27 -5.72
N GLN A 340 -4.18 12.55 -6.11
CA GLN A 340 -4.90 13.00 -7.30
C GLN A 340 -4.09 12.62 -8.55
N ILE A 341 -4.79 12.20 -9.60
CA ILE A 341 -4.23 11.87 -10.90
C ILE A 341 -4.85 12.79 -11.95
N ASN A 342 -4.03 13.39 -12.80
CA ASN A 342 -4.51 14.12 -13.98
C ASN A 342 -4.84 13.12 -15.11
N PRO A 343 -6.12 12.96 -15.50
CA PRO A 343 -6.51 11.98 -16.50
C PRO A 343 -6.32 12.47 -17.95
N ALA A 344 -5.81 13.69 -18.18
CA ALA A 344 -5.84 14.33 -19.50
C ALA A 344 -5.25 13.47 -20.63
N ARG A 345 -4.11 12.80 -20.38
CA ARG A 345 -3.45 11.94 -21.35
C ARG A 345 -4.16 10.60 -21.55
N LEU A 346 -4.75 10.07 -20.48
CA LEU A 346 -5.45 8.78 -20.49
C LEU A 346 -6.85 8.88 -21.11
N LYS A 347 -7.50 10.03 -21.00
CA LYS A 347 -8.89 10.25 -21.39
C LYS A 347 -9.17 9.90 -22.87
N PRO A 348 -8.37 10.33 -23.86
CA PRO A 348 -8.59 9.94 -25.26
C PRO A 348 -8.48 8.43 -25.49
N LEU A 349 -7.58 7.75 -24.77
CA LEU A 349 -7.41 6.30 -24.86
C LEU A 349 -8.63 5.59 -24.29
N LEU A 350 -9.11 6.03 -23.13
CA LEU A 350 -10.30 5.49 -22.49
C LEU A 350 -11.56 5.73 -23.34
N GLU A 351 -11.67 6.86 -24.03
CA GLU A 351 -12.80 7.13 -24.95
C GLU A 351 -12.81 6.13 -26.11
N GLN A 352 -11.64 5.78 -26.66
CA GLN A 352 -11.47 4.80 -27.73
C GLN A 352 -11.58 3.34 -27.27
N PHE A 353 -11.33 3.08 -25.98
CA PHE A 353 -11.39 1.73 -25.41
C PHE A 353 -12.77 1.09 -25.62
N ASP A 354 -12.74 -0.14 -26.13
CA ASP A 354 -13.91 -0.97 -26.41
C ASP A 354 -13.61 -2.38 -25.86
N PRO A 355 -14.36 -2.84 -24.84
CA PRO A 355 -14.05 -4.11 -24.19
C PRO A 355 -14.22 -5.32 -25.13
N ASP A 356 -15.19 -5.28 -26.04
CA ASP A 356 -15.46 -6.38 -26.96
C ASP A 356 -14.36 -6.49 -28.02
N LYS A 357 -13.89 -5.34 -28.54
CA LYS A 357 -12.75 -5.32 -29.48
C LYS A 357 -11.44 -5.74 -28.83
N THR A 358 -11.23 -5.34 -27.58
CA THR A 358 -10.03 -5.74 -26.82
C THR A 358 -10.04 -7.25 -26.57
N ALA A 359 -11.19 -7.80 -26.17
CA ALA A 359 -11.36 -9.25 -26.02
C ALA A 359 -11.13 -10.01 -27.34
N ASP A 360 -11.64 -9.48 -28.45
CA ASP A 360 -11.43 -10.06 -29.78
C ASP A 360 -9.94 -10.10 -30.16
N VAL A 361 -9.21 -9.00 -29.95
CA VAL A 361 -7.77 -8.92 -30.23
C VAL A 361 -6.99 -9.96 -29.44
N VAL A 362 -7.22 -10.06 -28.12
CA VAL A 362 -6.53 -11.05 -27.29
C VAL A 362 -6.83 -12.47 -27.78
N ARG A 363 -8.09 -12.76 -28.13
CA ARG A 363 -8.47 -14.05 -28.72
C ARG A 363 -7.75 -14.32 -30.06
N ARG A 364 -7.66 -13.31 -30.94
CA ARG A 364 -6.91 -13.42 -32.21
C ARG A 364 -5.42 -13.65 -31.97
N PHE A 365 -4.84 -13.01 -30.96
CA PHE A 365 -3.44 -13.23 -30.58
C PHE A 365 -3.22 -14.64 -30.05
N THR A 366 -4.10 -15.13 -29.16
CA THR A 366 -4.03 -16.50 -28.65
C THR A 366 -4.06 -17.53 -29.78
N ALA A 367 -4.92 -17.33 -30.79
CA ALA A 367 -4.96 -18.19 -31.97
C ALA A 367 -3.66 -18.11 -32.79
N TYR A 368 -3.09 -16.91 -32.94
CA TYR A 368 -1.82 -16.68 -33.63
C TYR A 368 -0.65 -17.41 -32.94
N VAL A 369 -0.52 -17.30 -31.62
CA VAL A 369 0.53 -17.99 -30.84
C VAL A 369 0.36 -19.51 -30.93
N ALA A 370 -0.88 -20.02 -30.82
CA ALA A 370 -1.16 -21.44 -30.92
C ALA A 370 -0.77 -22.04 -32.29
N GLU A 371 -1.05 -21.31 -33.38
CA GLU A 371 -0.62 -21.68 -34.72
C GLU A 371 0.91 -21.77 -34.82
N LYS A 372 1.62 -20.77 -34.29
CA LYS A 372 3.10 -20.73 -34.31
C LYS A 372 3.75 -21.79 -33.43
N ALA A 373 3.15 -22.09 -32.28
CA ALA A 373 3.64 -23.09 -31.35
C ALA A 373 3.32 -24.54 -31.76
N GLY A 374 2.46 -24.75 -32.76
CA GLY A 374 2.02 -26.08 -33.18
C GLY A 374 1.24 -26.82 -32.10
N LYS A 375 0.68 -26.10 -31.11
CA LYS A 375 -0.05 -26.65 -29.96
C LYS A 375 -1.44 -26.00 -29.92
N PRO A 376 -2.53 -26.77 -29.76
CA PRO A 376 -3.87 -26.21 -29.72
C PRO A 376 -4.03 -25.23 -28.55
N THR A 377 -4.85 -24.22 -28.75
CA THR A 377 -5.24 -23.28 -27.69
C THR A 377 -6.04 -24.01 -26.62
N GLU A 378 -5.53 -24.00 -25.38
CA GLU A 378 -6.35 -24.26 -24.20
C GLU A 378 -6.54 -22.93 -23.47
N GLU A 379 -7.70 -22.28 -23.65
CA GLU A 379 -8.04 -21.14 -22.80
C GLU A 379 -8.23 -21.64 -21.37
N THR A 380 -7.41 -21.17 -20.44
CA THR A 380 -7.54 -21.51 -19.03
C THR A 380 -8.72 -20.74 -18.41
N PRO A 381 -9.45 -21.33 -17.44
CA PRO A 381 -10.46 -20.59 -16.68
C PRO A 381 -9.88 -19.33 -16.03
N GLN A 382 -8.66 -19.42 -15.52
CA GLN A 382 -7.94 -18.31 -14.91
C GLN A 382 -7.66 -17.17 -15.90
N GLY A 383 -7.16 -17.47 -17.10
CA GLY A 383 -6.91 -16.45 -18.13
C GLY A 383 -8.19 -15.73 -18.57
N LYS A 384 -9.32 -16.44 -18.64
CA LYS A 384 -10.64 -15.83 -18.92
C LYS A 384 -11.08 -14.88 -17.82
N GLU A 385 -10.98 -15.32 -16.57
CA GLU A 385 -11.34 -14.50 -15.40
C GLU A 385 -10.44 -13.25 -15.31
N MET A 386 -9.14 -13.39 -15.56
CA MET A 386 -8.20 -12.27 -15.60
C MET A 386 -8.56 -11.27 -16.71
N LEU A 387 -8.79 -11.72 -17.94
CA LEU A 387 -9.18 -10.84 -19.02
C LEU A 387 -10.50 -10.13 -18.69
N GLN A 388 -11.51 -10.86 -18.22
CA GLN A 388 -12.79 -10.28 -17.84
C GLN A 388 -12.66 -9.24 -16.72
N ALA A 389 -11.85 -9.51 -15.70
CA ALA A 389 -11.56 -8.58 -14.63
C ALA A 389 -10.87 -7.31 -15.16
N ALA A 390 -9.87 -7.45 -16.02
CA ALA A 390 -9.17 -6.32 -16.62
C ALA A 390 -10.10 -5.43 -17.46
N LEU A 391 -10.94 -6.04 -18.30
CA LEU A 391 -11.92 -5.32 -19.13
C LEU A 391 -12.98 -4.59 -18.27
N MET A 392 -13.42 -5.19 -17.16
CA MET A 392 -14.31 -4.53 -16.21
C MET A 392 -13.63 -3.32 -15.55
N LEU A 393 -12.39 -3.47 -15.09
CA LEU A 393 -11.63 -2.38 -14.46
C LEU A 393 -11.37 -1.22 -15.43
N LEU A 394 -11.02 -1.50 -16.70
CA LEU A 394 -10.88 -0.48 -17.73
C LEU A 394 -12.21 0.21 -18.07
N SER A 395 -13.31 -0.55 -18.12
CA SER A 395 -14.65 0.02 -18.35
C SER A 395 -15.08 0.95 -17.21
N ASP A 396 -14.80 0.55 -15.97
CA ASP A 396 -15.04 1.38 -14.80
C ASP A 396 -14.14 2.63 -14.79
N LEU A 397 -12.86 2.49 -15.14
CA LEU A 397 -11.93 3.60 -15.23
C LEU A 397 -12.33 4.58 -16.33
N LYS A 398 -12.76 4.07 -17.49
CA LYS A 398 -13.37 4.87 -18.56
C LYS A 398 -14.54 5.66 -18.01
N ARG A 399 -15.49 5.02 -17.33
CA ARG A 399 -16.65 5.69 -16.74
C ARG A 399 -16.19 6.78 -15.76
N ALA A 400 -15.29 6.46 -14.83
CA ALA A 400 -14.75 7.39 -13.84
C ALA A 400 -14.10 8.63 -14.47
N ALA A 401 -13.22 8.44 -15.46
CA ALA A 401 -12.45 9.52 -16.07
C ALA A 401 -13.23 10.36 -17.09
N THR A 402 -14.25 9.79 -17.74
CA THR A 402 -14.94 10.43 -18.87
C THR A 402 -16.33 10.96 -18.54
N THR A 403 -17.05 10.33 -17.61
CA THR A 403 -18.48 10.60 -17.39
C THR A 403 -18.77 11.44 -16.15
N VAL A 404 -17.90 11.40 -15.14
CA VAL A 404 -18.12 12.12 -13.87
C VAL A 404 -17.65 13.56 -14.03
N GLN A 405 -18.58 14.48 -14.28
CA GLN A 405 -18.27 15.90 -14.46
C GLN A 405 -17.87 16.58 -13.14
N GLY A 406 -16.83 17.41 -13.20
CA GLY A 406 -16.38 18.23 -12.06
C GLY A 406 -15.70 17.46 -10.93
N GLY A 407 -15.54 16.13 -11.07
CA GLY A 407 -14.83 15.30 -10.10
C GLY A 407 -13.32 15.25 -10.35
N GLN A 408 -12.56 14.95 -9.30
CA GLN A 408 -11.11 14.74 -9.34
C GLN A 408 -10.83 13.24 -9.33
N LEU A 409 -10.21 12.73 -10.40
CA LEU A 409 -9.71 11.36 -10.41
C LEU A 409 -8.56 11.23 -9.40
N CYS A 410 -8.66 10.24 -8.53
CA CYS A 410 -7.66 9.93 -7.52
C CYS A 410 -7.34 8.44 -7.57
N LEU A 411 -6.09 8.09 -7.26
CA LEU A 411 -5.68 6.72 -6.99
C LEU A 411 -5.66 6.52 -5.48
N ARG A 412 -6.31 5.45 -5.02
CA ARG A 412 -6.31 5.01 -3.63
C ARG A 412 -5.54 3.69 -3.51
N ARG A 413 -4.55 3.65 -2.62
CA ARG A 413 -3.84 2.43 -2.21
C ARG A 413 -4.49 1.81 -0.97
N LEU A 414 -4.54 0.49 -0.94
CA LEU A 414 -5.33 -0.30 0.00
C LEU A 414 -4.55 -1.54 0.41
N THR A 415 -4.68 -1.94 1.67
CA THR A 415 -4.29 -3.30 2.07
C THR A 415 -5.33 -4.31 1.59
N GLU A 416 -5.00 -5.60 1.58
CA GLU A 416 -5.95 -6.65 1.20
C GLU A 416 -7.18 -6.64 2.12
N ALA A 417 -6.99 -6.40 3.41
CA ALA A 417 -8.07 -6.28 4.39
C ALA A 417 -8.99 -5.09 4.10
N GLU A 418 -8.44 -3.95 3.69
CA GLU A 418 -9.22 -2.77 3.30
C GLU A 418 -9.99 -3.02 2.00
N ALA A 419 -9.37 -3.66 1.01
CA ALA A 419 -10.01 -4.04 -0.25
C ALA A 419 -11.18 -5.01 -0.03
N ALA A 420 -11.01 -6.01 0.84
CA ALA A 420 -12.07 -6.95 1.22
C ALA A 420 -13.26 -6.25 1.91
N SER A 421 -13.01 -5.15 2.62
CA SER A 421 -14.01 -4.37 3.33
C SER A 421 -14.70 -3.30 2.48
N GLU A 422 -14.26 -3.07 1.24
CA GLU A 422 -14.75 -1.97 0.40
C GLU A 422 -16.24 -2.10 0.06
N GLN A 423 -16.77 -3.33 -0.07
CA GLN A 423 -18.20 -3.55 -0.30
C GLN A 423 -19.05 -3.03 0.87
N ALA A 424 -18.62 -3.27 2.11
CA ALA A 424 -19.30 -2.75 3.29
C ALA A 424 -19.16 -1.23 3.40
N LEU A 425 -17.96 -0.68 3.12
CA LEU A 425 -17.73 0.77 3.03
C LEU A 425 -18.62 1.44 1.98
N ALA A 426 -18.88 0.80 0.84
CA ALA A 426 -19.75 1.33 -0.20
C ALA A 426 -21.20 1.52 0.29
N LEU A 427 -21.70 0.63 1.17
CA LEU A 427 -23.01 0.79 1.79
C LEU A 427 -23.06 2.01 2.73
N VAL A 428 -22.00 2.20 3.53
CA VAL A 428 -21.88 3.36 4.42
C VAL A 428 -21.77 4.66 3.61
N ARG A 429 -20.96 4.68 2.56
CA ARG A 429 -20.82 5.80 1.63
C ARG A 429 -22.16 6.18 1.00
N ARG A 430 -22.92 5.18 0.51
CA ARG A 430 -24.27 5.43 -0.04
C ARG A 430 -25.21 6.02 1.00
N ALA A 431 -25.14 5.57 2.25
CA ALA A 431 -25.95 6.13 3.34
C ALA A 431 -25.52 7.56 3.73
N LEU A 432 -24.22 7.87 3.70
CA LEU A 432 -23.68 9.22 3.92
C LEU A 432 -24.12 10.20 2.83
N GLN A 433 -24.19 9.74 1.59
CA GLN A 433 -24.58 10.55 0.44
C GLN A 433 -26.09 10.63 0.22
N GLY A 434 -26.86 9.70 0.79
CA GLY A 434 -28.31 9.69 0.72
C GLY A 434 -28.94 10.85 1.51
N GLY A 435 -29.96 11.47 0.93
CA GLY A 435 -30.70 12.57 1.54
C GLY A 435 -31.25 12.18 2.92
N ARG A 436 -31.14 13.10 3.89
CA ARG A 436 -31.76 12.94 5.20
C ARG A 436 -33.26 13.18 5.04
N ILE A 437 -34.09 12.18 5.30
CA ILE A 437 -35.52 12.42 5.50
C ILE A 437 -35.66 13.04 6.89
N ILE A 438 -35.82 14.35 6.95
CA ILE A 438 -36.21 15.05 8.17
C ILE A 438 -37.74 14.95 8.23
N LEU A 439 -38.27 14.05 9.05
CA LEU A 439 -39.68 14.09 9.43
C LEU A 439 -39.83 15.22 10.46
N THR A 440 -40.28 16.39 10.00
CA THR A 440 -40.64 17.53 10.86
C THR A 440 -41.97 17.34 11.55
#